data_AF-A0A8H7X8U4-F1
#
_entry.id   AF-A0A8H7X8U4-F1
#
_cell.length_a   1.000
_cell.length_b   1.000
_cell.length_c   1.000
_cell.angle_alpha   90.00
_cell.angle_beta   90.00
_cell.angle_gamma   90.00
#
_symmetry.space_group_name_H-M   'P 1'
#
loop_
_entity.id
_entity.type
_entity.pdbx_description
1 polymer ?
#
loop_
_entity_poly.entity_id
_entity_poly.type
_entity_poly.pdbx_seq_one_letter_code
_entity_poly.pdbx_strand_id
1 'polypeptide(L)'
;MFAAWRQWAVEEGLGGMDIIETRWGEGSDKGPDSWEGYPPDAVNEFAPHAGGRDQATFSSLKRMARVYHRGTLEPSAQFGDGYGVAMKNALQISEKDHVWADISNGLSFVRDQEIAAVMERKADACVLIRASPENAEDKVFKLSAMLRSLQAQHNQNWRAVVFQSDRAFFPQLPVLVTRALDARIKHVEVSKDVVIPIPEGDDTSFLATDWVIKDLATSSPGCASAKYFLITDGSNTYEPSAFDSLSKSQDLIGLNVESRQHIWDHPQLQSKSWESRCSHLQESGLNICSASTPTLATFDLSATFFSLGKFQAENHSFDRVFHDFPRPQAGGFAEYLINERKWSFAPPSKGDECHVRHNPAYSSCLRTGNFWFDSPDFNEMGCYSTTNLMRLFEKTSPLLEVLDLEFFRKNGYCIRYKQEAYARKLASSGSV
;
A
#
# COMPACT_ATOMS: atom_id res chain seq x y z
N MET A 1 9.05 -11.98 -6.36
CA MET A 1 8.96 -12.80 -7.61
C MET A 1 8.59 -11.96 -8.84
N PHE A 2 7.32 -11.57 -9.07
CA PHE A 2 6.92 -10.81 -10.29
C PHE A 2 7.63 -9.45 -10.44
N ALA A 3 7.93 -8.78 -9.33
CA ALA A 3 8.69 -7.53 -9.29
C ALA A 3 10.15 -7.68 -9.78
N ALA A 4 10.84 -8.72 -9.32
CA ALA A 4 12.22 -9.00 -9.71
C ALA A 4 12.31 -9.50 -11.16
N TRP A 5 11.32 -10.26 -11.63
CA TRP A 5 11.20 -10.61 -13.06
C TRP A 5 11.05 -9.37 -13.94
N ARG A 6 10.21 -8.42 -13.52
CA ARG A 6 9.98 -7.16 -14.26
C ARG A 6 11.20 -6.25 -14.29
N GLN A 7 11.93 -6.13 -13.19
CA GLN A 7 13.17 -5.34 -13.12
C GLN A 7 14.25 -5.92 -14.06
N TRP A 8 14.44 -7.24 -14.04
CA TRP A 8 15.35 -7.93 -14.95
C TRP A 8 14.93 -7.78 -16.43
N ALA A 9 13.65 -7.90 -16.76
CA ALA A 9 13.14 -7.71 -18.12
C ALA A 9 13.39 -6.29 -18.66
N VAL A 10 13.46 -5.28 -17.78
CA VAL A 10 13.86 -3.92 -18.14
C VAL A 10 15.38 -3.81 -18.34
N GLU A 11 16.18 -4.43 -17.48
CA GLU A 11 17.64 -4.44 -17.56
C GLU A 11 18.16 -5.16 -18.82
N GLU A 12 17.48 -6.22 -19.26
CA GLU A 12 17.81 -6.97 -20.49
C GLU A 12 17.17 -6.38 -21.76
N GLY A 13 16.47 -5.24 -21.66
CA GLY A 13 15.86 -4.58 -22.81
C GLY A 13 14.66 -5.33 -23.43
N LEU A 14 14.05 -6.25 -22.68
CA LEU A 14 12.94 -7.10 -23.14
C LEU A 14 11.57 -6.40 -23.12
N GLY A 15 11.48 -5.19 -22.55
CA GLY A 15 10.28 -4.35 -22.61
C GLY A 15 9.15 -4.83 -21.69
N GLY A 16 8.69 -3.95 -20.80
CA GLY A 16 7.49 -4.22 -19.99
C GLY A 16 6.21 -4.00 -20.79
N MET A 17 5.34 -5.02 -20.80
CA MET A 17 4.04 -5.13 -21.48
C MET A 17 4.09 -5.32 -23.00
N ASP A 18 3.98 -6.57 -23.44
CA ASP A 18 3.61 -6.85 -24.82
C ASP A 18 2.10 -6.67 -25.01
N ILE A 19 1.77 -5.56 -25.66
CA ILE A 19 0.49 -5.38 -26.35
C ILE A 19 0.70 -5.97 -27.75
N ILE A 20 0.12 -7.13 -28.03
CA ILE A 20 0.14 -7.68 -29.39
C ILE A 20 -0.98 -6.98 -30.17
N GLU A 21 -0.59 -6.14 -31.13
CA GLU A 21 -1.50 -5.54 -32.11
C GLU A 21 -1.70 -6.53 -33.26
N THR A 22 -2.93 -6.98 -33.46
CA THR A 22 -3.34 -7.75 -34.65
C THR A 22 -4.49 -7.04 -35.35
N ARG A 23 -4.81 -7.48 -36.58
CA ARG A 23 -5.92 -6.91 -37.36
C ARG A 23 -6.98 -7.97 -37.63
N TRP A 24 -8.24 -7.60 -37.43
CA TRP A 24 -9.36 -8.49 -37.70
C TRP A 24 -9.63 -8.60 -39.21
N GLY A 25 -9.75 -9.83 -39.73
CA GLY A 25 -10.01 -10.08 -41.15
C GLY A 25 -8.78 -10.01 -42.07
N GLU A 26 -7.58 -9.97 -41.50
CA GLU A 26 -6.32 -10.12 -42.24
C GLU A 26 -6.29 -11.52 -42.89
N GLY A 27 -6.16 -11.59 -44.23
CA GLY A 27 -6.24 -12.83 -45.00
C GLY A 27 -7.61 -13.21 -45.59
N SER A 28 -8.68 -12.42 -45.34
CA SER A 28 -9.99 -12.64 -45.95
C SER A 28 -10.13 -11.92 -47.30
N ASP A 29 -10.10 -12.64 -48.42
CA ASP A 29 -10.24 -12.08 -49.77
C ASP A 29 -11.70 -12.03 -50.27
N LYS A 30 -12.64 -12.65 -49.56
CA LYS A 30 -14.00 -12.96 -50.05
C LYS A 30 -15.06 -11.89 -49.71
N GLY A 31 -14.82 -10.63 -50.08
CA GLY A 31 -15.86 -9.59 -49.98
C GLY A 31 -16.11 -9.05 -48.57
N PRO A 32 -16.99 -8.04 -48.43
CA PRO A 32 -17.08 -7.21 -47.23
C PRO A 32 -17.74 -7.86 -46.01
N ASP A 33 -18.34 -9.05 -46.14
CA ASP A 33 -19.03 -9.74 -45.03
C ASP A 33 -18.37 -11.08 -44.65
N SER A 34 -17.33 -11.54 -45.37
CA SER A 34 -16.69 -12.84 -45.11
C SER A 34 -15.63 -12.83 -44.01
N TRP A 35 -15.26 -11.66 -43.50
CA TRP A 35 -14.14 -11.50 -42.58
C TRP A 35 -14.49 -11.87 -41.13
N GLU A 36 -15.78 -12.01 -40.79
CA GLU A 36 -16.25 -12.42 -39.46
C GLU A 36 -15.74 -13.81 -39.05
N GLY A 37 -15.45 -14.69 -40.03
CA GLY A 37 -14.88 -16.02 -39.82
C GLY A 37 -13.35 -16.08 -39.73
N TYR A 38 -12.65 -14.94 -39.82
CA TYR A 38 -11.20 -14.84 -39.77
C TYR A 38 -10.78 -14.06 -38.53
N PRO A 39 -10.77 -14.71 -37.35
CA PRO A 39 -10.31 -14.06 -36.14
C PRO A 39 -8.81 -13.71 -36.29
N PRO A 40 -8.30 -12.69 -35.58
CA PRO A 40 -6.91 -12.27 -35.68
C PRO A 40 -6.00 -13.44 -35.31
N ASP A 41 -4.81 -13.49 -35.92
CA ASP A 41 -3.86 -14.60 -35.73
C ASP A 41 -3.60 -14.90 -34.25
N ALA A 42 -3.55 -13.87 -33.41
CA ALA A 42 -3.38 -14.03 -31.96
C ALA A 42 -4.53 -14.79 -31.26
N VAL A 43 -5.76 -14.76 -31.78
CA VAL A 43 -6.87 -15.57 -31.26
C VAL A 43 -6.72 -17.03 -31.73
N ASN A 44 -6.36 -17.25 -32.99
CA ASN A 44 -6.14 -18.60 -33.54
C ASN A 44 -4.96 -19.31 -32.90
N GLU A 45 -3.88 -18.57 -32.62
CA GLU A 45 -2.63 -19.12 -32.11
C GLU A 45 -2.63 -19.27 -30.58
N PHE A 46 -3.37 -18.41 -29.87
CA PHE A 46 -3.26 -18.33 -28.40
C PHE A 46 -4.57 -18.58 -27.63
N ALA A 47 -5.64 -19.08 -28.25
CA ALA A 47 -6.82 -19.56 -27.52
C ALA A 47 -6.49 -20.85 -26.73
N PRO A 48 -6.99 -21.02 -25.48
CA PRO A 48 -7.94 -20.18 -24.73
C PRO A 48 -7.29 -19.07 -23.86
N HIS A 49 -6.00 -18.81 -24.02
CA HIS A 49 -5.19 -17.93 -23.15
C HIS A 49 -5.12 -16.46 -23.62
N ALA A 50 -5.74 -16.11 -24.74
CA ALA A 50 -5.90 -14.73 -25.17
C ALA A 50 -7.01 -14.04 -24.34
N GLY A 51 -6.64 -13.29 -23.30
CA GLY A 51 -7.59 -12.48 -22.55
C GLY A 51 -8.15 -11.35 -23.41
N GLY A 52 -9.44 -11.38 -23.73
CA GLY A 52 -10.14 -10.36 -24.52
C GLY A 52 -11.64 -10.28 -24.20
N ARG A 53 -12.26 -9.12 -24.46
CA ARG A 53 -13.68 -8.78 -24.18
C ARG A 53 -14.70 -9.82 -24.68
N ASP A 54 -15.88 -9.79 -24.06
CA ASP A 54 -17.06 -10.63 -24.32
C ASP A 54 -17.34 -10.84 -25.83
N GLN A 55 -17.43 -12.12 -26.22
CA GLN A 55 -17.68 -12.55 -27.60
C GLN A 55 -18.94 -11.94 -28.23
N ALA A 56 -19.90 -11.54 -27.40
CA ALA A 56 -21.15 -10.93 -27.83
C ALA A 56 -20.99 -9.52 -28.45
N THR A 57 -19.85 -8.84 -28.29
CA THR A 57 -19.64 -7.46 -28.78
C THR A 57 -18.91 -7.36 -30.13
N PHE A 58 -18.53 -8.49 -30.74
CA PHE A 58 -17.65 -8.53 -31.92
C PHE A 58 -18.32 -8.16 -33.26
N SER A 59 -19.64 -8.23 -33.38
CA SER A 59 -20.39 -7.92 -34.62
C SER A 59 -20.40 -6.44 -35.03
N SER A 60 -19.72 -5.56 -34.28
CA SER A 60 -19.66 -4.11 -34.52
C SER A 60 -18.30 -3.61 -35.02
N LEU A 61 -17.29 -4.48 -35.08
CA LEU A 61 -15.94 -4.09 -35.52
C LEU A 61 -15.90 -3.93 -37.05
N LYS A 62 -15.12 -2.96 -37.54
CA LYS A 62 -14.90 -2.80 -38.98
C LYS A 62 -13.78 -3.75 -39.44
N ARG A 63 -13.85 -4.23 -40.68
CA ARG A 63 -12.75 -4.98 -41.32
C ARG A 63 -11.42 -4.21 -41.16
N MET A 64 -10.35 -4.92 -40.80
CA MET A 64 -9.02 -4.38 -40.46
C MET A 64 -8.96 -3.51 -39.19
N ALA A 65 -9.98 -3.55 -38.32
CA ALA A 65 -9.89 -2.93 -37.00
C ALA A 65 -8.71 -3.54 -36.23
N ARG A 66 -7.93 -2.65 -35.62
CA ARG A 66 -6.83 -3.03 -34.71
C ARG A 66 -7.44 -3.66 -33.46
N VAL A 67 -6.93 -4.82 -33.09
CA VAL A 67 -7.30 -5.51 -31.86
C VAL A 67 -6.03 -5.71 -31.04
N TYR A 68 -6.14 -5.37 -29.76
CA TYR A 68 -5.05 -5.47 -28.80
C TYR A 68 -5.30 -6.67 -27.91
N HIS A 69 -4.42 -7.67 -27.97
CA HIS A 69 -4.49 -8.85 -27.13
C HIS A 69 -3.66 -8.65 -25.87
N ARG A 70 -4.25 -9.00 -24.72
CA ARG A 70 -3.51 -9.15 -23.47
C ARG A 70 -2.95 -10.58 -23.47
N GLY A 71 -1.71 -10.75 -23.93
CA GLY A 71 -1.06 -12.06 -23.93
C GLY A 71 -0.90 -12.57 -22.50
N THR A 72 -1.54 -13.70 -22.16
CA THR A 72 -1.05 -14.58 -21.09
C THR A 72 -0.18 -15.66 -21.72
N LEU A 73 0.83 -15.26 -22.49
CA LEU A 73 1.88 -16.21 -22.88
C LEU A 73 2.54 -16.70 -21.60
N GLU A 74 2.66 -18.03 -21.47
CA GLU A 74 3.47 -18.61 -20.42
C GLU A 74 4.90 -18.09 -20.63
N PRO A 75 5.50 -17.33 -19.70
CA PRO A 75 6.74 -16.62 -19.98
C PRO A 75 7.92 -17.56 -20.31
N SER A 76 7.81 -18.84 -19.93
CA SER A 76 8.68 -19.95 -20.36
C SER A 76 8.74 -20.14 -21.88
N ALA A 77 7.62 -19.94 -22.58
CA ALA A 77 7.55 -20.08 -24.04
C ALA A 77 8.12 -18.85 -24.76
N GLN A 78 8.00 -17.66 -24.16
CA GLN A 78 8.43 -16.39 -24.76
C GLN A 78 9.92 -16.09 -24.54
N PHE A 79 10.46 -16.47 -23.37
CA PHE A 79 11.83 -16.12 -22.98
C PHE A 79 12.75 -17.36 -22.78
N GLY A 80 12.27 -18.56 -23.09
CA GLY A 80 13.03 -19.81 -23.02
C GLY A 80 13.65 -20.06 -21.64
N ASP A 81 14.86 -20.63 -21.62
CA ASP A 81 15.63 -20.89 -20.39
C ASP A 81 15.91 -19.62 -19.58
N GLY A 82 15.89 -18.44 -20.22
CA GLY A 82 16.05 -17.14 -19.57
C GLY A 82 14.97 -16.84 -18.54
N TYR A 83 13.72 -17.29 -18.78
CA TYR A 83 12.64 -17.18 -17.78
C TYR A 83 12.91 -18.05 -16.56
N GLY A 84 13.41 -19.28 -16.75
CA GLY A 84 13.72 -20.19 -15.66
C GLY A 84 14.83 -19.65 -14.75
N VAL A 85 15.85 -19.01 -15.33
CA VAL A 85 16.93 -18.34 -14.60
C VAL A 85 16.40 -17.07 -13.90
N ALA A 86 15.60 -16.25 -14.58
CA ALA A 86 15.00 -15.04 -14.01
C ALA A 86 14.05 -15.37 -12.84
N MET A 87 13.26 -16.43 -12.96
CA MET A 87 12.37 -16.90 -11.90
C MET A 87 13.17 -17.39 -10.69
N LYS A 88 14.27 -18.12 -10.90
CA LYS A 88 15.18 -18.55 -9.83
C LYS A 88 15.85 -17.37 -9.13
N ASN A 89 16.31 -16.36 -9.87
CA ASN A 89 16.91 -15.15 -9.30
C ASN A 89 15.87 -14.32 -8.55
N ALA A 90 14.67 -14.19 -9.11
CA ALA A 90 13.54 -13.50 -8.48
C ALA A 90 13.03 -14.21 -7.22
N LEU A 91 13.11 -15.54 -7.19
CA LEU A 91 12.88 -16.36 -6.01
C LEU A 91 13.99 -16.15 -4.99
N GLN A 92 15.27 -16.23 -5.38
CA GLN A 92 16.39 -15.95 -4.47
C GLN A 92 16.35 -14.55 -3.86
N ILE A 93 16.02 -13.51 -4.63
CA ILE A 93 15.84 -12.15 -4.12
C ILE A 93 14.62 -12.08 -3.21
N SER A 94 13.51 -12.74 -3.61
CA SER A 94 12.33 -12.82 -2.76
C SER A 94 12.61 -13.55 -1.46
N GLU A 95 13.39 -14.62 -1.47
CA GLU A 95 13.78 -15.42 -0.30
C GLU A 95 14.78 -14.67 0.58
N LYS A 96 15.70 -13.91 -0.03
CA LYS A 96 16.68 -13.08 0.67
C LYS A 96 16.08 -11.82 1.31
N ASP A 97 15.12 -11.18 0.64
CA ASP A 97 14.53 -9.90 1.06
C ASP A 97 13.15 -10.05 1.73
N HIS A 98 12.47 -11.19 1.54
CA HIS A 98 11.25 -11.55 2.27
C HIS A 98 11.55 -12.65 3.30
N VAL A 99 12.29 -12.26 4.34
CA VAL A 99 12.58 -13.07 5.55
C VAL A 99 11.31 -13.72 6.16
N TRP A 100 10.12 -13.20 5.82
CA TRP A 100 8.80 -13.61 6.29
C TRP A 100 8.33 -14.98 5.81
N ALA A 101 8.78 -15.47 4.64
CA ALA A 101 8.28 -16.74 4.09
C ALA A 101 8.75 -17.95 4.92
N ASP A 102 10.03 -17.97 5.33
CA ASP A 102 10.63 -19.08 6.05
C ASP A 102 10.27 -19.13 7.54
N ILE A 103 10.02 -17.97 8.17
CA ILE A 103 9.59 -17.91 9.58
C ILE A 103 8.15 -18.44 9.75
N SER A 104 7.32 -18.39 8.70
CA SER A 104 5.90 -18.79 8.77
C SER A 104 5.67 -20.30 8.73
N ASN A 105 6.55 -21.07 8.07
CA ASN A 105 6.31 -22.49 7.81
C ASN A 105 7.15 -23.45 8.67
N GLY A 106 8.19 -22.97 9.36
CA GLY A 106 9.18 -23.84 10.02
C GLY A 106 8.80 -24.43 11.38
N LEU A 107 7.93 -23.81 12.20
CA LEU A 107 7.79 -24.19 13.62
C LEU A 107 6.40 -23.87 14.19
N SER A 108 5.33 -24.54 13.75
CA SER A 108 3.97 -24.25 14.27
C SER A 108 3.83 -24.56 15.78
N PHE A 109 4.29 -25.72 16.27
CA PHE A 109 4.07 -26.08 17.69
C PHE A 109 4.93 -25.31 18.70
N VAL A 110 6.20 -25.07 18.39
CA VAL A 110 7.10 -24.31 19.28
C VAL A 110 6.65 -22.85 19.36
N ARG A 111 6.27 -22.27 18.21
CA ARG A 111 5.74 -20.91 18.15
C ARG A 111 4.41 -20.78 18.88
N ASP A 112 3.53 -21.76 18.80
CA ASP A 112 2.26 -21.75 19.55
C ASP A 112 2.49 -21.76 21.07
N GLN A 113 3.47 -22.54 21.56
CA GLN A 113 3.84 -22.54 22.98
C GLN A 113 4.46 -21.20 23.42
N GLU A 114 5.35 -20.63 22.60
CA GLU A 114 5.94 -19.31 22.86
C GLU A 114 4.87 -18.21 22.87
N ILE A 115 3.94 -18.24 21.91
CA ILE A 115 2.80 -17.31 21.86
C ILE A 115 1.94 -17.50 23.10
N ALA A 116 1.59 -18.73 23.50
CA ALA A 116 0.79 -18.98 24.69
C ALA A 116 1.45 -18.39 25.96
N ALA A 117 2.76 -18.59 26.14
CA ALA A 117 3.50 -18.01 27.26
C ALA A 117 3.55 -16.47 27.22
N VAL A 118 3.57 -15.88 26.03
CA VAL A 118 3.48 -14.42 25.86
C VAL A 118 2.06 -13.92 26.12
N MET A 119 1.02 -14.69 25.77
CA MET A 119 -0.39 -14.35 25.96
C MET A 119 -0.77 -14.10 27.43
N GLU A 120 -0.08 -14.75 28.37
CA GLU A 120 -0.27 -14.58 29.82
C GLU A 120 0.34 -13.27 30.37
N ARG A 121 1.25 -12.63 29.62
CA ARG A 121 1.90 -11.39 30.03
C ARG A 121 1.06 -10.18 29.69
N LYS A 122 1.22 -9.11 30.48
CA LYS A 122 0.72 -7.78 30.11
C LYS A 122 1.41 -7.34 28.81
N ALA A 123 0.61 -7.03 27.78
CA ALA A 123 1.14 -6.65 26.48
C ALA A 123 1.87 -5.30 26.52
N ASP A 124 2.93 -5.16 25.74
CA ASP A 124 3.63 -3.88 25.59
C ASP A 124 2.81 -2.92 24.71
N ALA A 125 2.21 -3.45 23.64
CA ALA A 125 1.37 -2.69 22.72
C ALA A 125 0.11 -3.44 22.30
N CYS A 126 -0.98 -2.69 22.12
CA CYS A 126 -2.17 -3.08 21.39
C CYS A 126 -2.25 -2.35 20.04
N VAL A 127 -2.19 -3.08 18.93
CA VAL A 127 -2.31 -2.50 17.59
C VAL A 127 -3.77 -2.52 17.14
N LEU A 128 -4.33 -1.35 16.90
CA LEU A 128 -5.68 -1.15 16.41
C LEU A 128 -5.62 -0.97 14.89
N ILE A 129 -6.06 -1.99 14.16
CA ILE A 129 -5.92 -2.07 12.70
C ILE A 129 -7.28 -1.80 12.07
N ARG A 130 -7.39 -0.62 11.47
CA ARG A 130 -8.54 -0.21 10.65
C ARG A 130 -8.44 -0.93 9.31
N ALA A 131 -9.45 -1.72 8.97
CA ALA A 131 -9.50 -2.46 7.73
C ALA A 131 -10.71 -2.04 6.89
N SER A 132 -10.55 -2.05 5.57
CA SER A 132 -11.61 -1.80 4.59
C SER A 132 -11.42 -2.69 3.35
N PRO A 133 -12.40 -2.75 2.42
CA PRO A 133 -12.23 -3.47 1.15
C PRO A 133 -10.99 -3.06 0.33
N GLU A 134 -10.43 -1.88 0.58
CA GLU A 134 -9.17 -1.43 -0.04
C GLU A 134 -7.93 -2.17 0.48
N ASN A 135 -8.09 -3.04 1.48
CA ASN A 135 -7.05 -3.92 2.01
C ASN A 135 -7.25 -5.40 1.63
N ALA A 136 -8.17 -5.70 0.72
CA ALA A 136 -8.45 -7.06 0.25
C ALA A 136 -7.25 -7.69 -0.50
N GLU A 137 -7.29 -9.02 -0.71
CA GLU A 137 -6.18 -9.78 -1.30
C GLU A 137 -5.89 -9.47 -2.77
N ASP A 138 -6.80 -8.83 -3.48
CA ASP A 138 -6.62 -8.37 -4.86
C ASP A 138 -6.01 -6.96 -4.95
N LYS A 139 -5.83 -6.28 -3.80
CA LYS A 139 -5.30 -4.92 -3.73
C LYS A 139 -3.77 -4.92 -3.69
N VAL A 140 -3.15 -3.76 -3.95
CA VAL A 140 -1.68 -3.62 -3.92
C VAL A 140 -1.15 -3.73 -2.48
N PHE A 141 -1.77 -3.00 -1.56
CA PHE A 141 -1.44 -3.00 -0.14
C PHE A 141 -2.52 -3.75 0.62
N LYS A 142 -2.15 -4.93 1.11
CA LYS A 142 -3.10 -5.95 1.60
C LYS A 142 -3.00 -6.10 3.10
N LEU A 143 -4.13 -6.41 3.73
CA LEU A 143 -4.20 -6.71 5.15
C LEU A 143 -3.28 -7.88 5.53
N SER A 144 -3.17 -8.94 4.71
CA SER A 144 -2.26 -10.05 5.00
C SER A 144 -0.78 -9.67 5.03
N ALA A 145 -0.36 -8.63 4.30
CA ALA A 145 1.00 -8.13 4.36
C ALA A 145 1.23 -7.36 5.68
N MET A 146 0.25 -6.53 6.07
CA MET A 146 0.25 -5.84 7.36
C MET A 146 0.34 -6.82 8.53
N LEU A 147 -0.54 -7.84 8.58
CA LEU A 147 -0.56 -8.82 9.68
C LEU A 147 0.75 -9.61 9.75
N ARG A 148 1.32 -10.00 8.60
CA ARG A 148 2.63 -10.64 8.56
C ARG A 148 3.73 -9.73 9.09
N SER A 149 3.67 -8.43 8.81
CA SER A 149 4.65 -7.46 9.33
C SER A 149 4.63 -7.35 10.87
N LEU A 150 3.47 -7.53 11.49
CA LEU A 150 3.37 -7.66 12.94
C LEU A 150 3.95 -8.99 13.44
N GLN A 151 3.68 -10.09 12.73
CA GLN A 151 4.10 -11.43 13.11
C GLN A 151 5.61 -11.61 13.23
N ALA A 152 6.42 -10.84 12.51
CA ALA A 152 7.88 -10.87 12.65
C ALA A 152 8.48 -9.63 13.31
N GLN A 153 7.70 -8.89 14.10
CA GLN A 153 8.30 -7.99 15.09
C GLN A 153 9.25 -8.76 16.01
N HIS A 154 10.42 -8.22 16.33
CA HIS A 154 11.35 -8.82 17.29
C HIS A 154 10.74 -8.87 18.69
N ASN A 155 10.16 -7.77 19.14
CA ASN A 155 9.30 -7.76 20.32
C ASN A 155 8.04 -8.58 20.02
N GLN A 156 7.89 -9.75 20.64
CA GLN A 156 6.72 -10.62 20.48
C GLN A 156 5.53 -10.23 21.37
N ASN A 157 5.73 -9.36 22.36
CA ASN A 157 4.75 -9.03 23.40
C ASN A 157 3.76 -7.93 22.98
N TRP A 158 3.11 -8.13 21.83
CA TRP A 158 2.05 -7.27 21.34
C TRP A 158 0.75 -8.05 21.15
N ARG A 159 -0.36 -7.32 21.05
CA ARG A 159 -1.68 -7.83 20.65
C ARG A 159 -2.22 -6.94 19.55
N ALA A 160 -3.13 -7.47 18.74
CA ALA A 160 -3.77 -6.69 17.69
C ALA A 160 -5.28 -6.93 17.67
N VAL A 161 -6.01 -5.87 17.37
CA VAL A 161 -7.43 -5.90 17.06
C VAL A 161 -7.61 -5.38 15.65
N VAL A 162 -8.18 -6.21 14.79
CA VAL A 162 -8.57 -5.84 13.43
C VAL A 162 -10.06 -5.60 13.42
N PHE A 163 -10.48 -4.46 12.90
CA PHE A 163 -11.89 -4.09 12.83
C PHE A 163 -12.16 -3.32 11.55
N GLN A 164 -13.40 -3.37 11.10
CA GLN A 164 -13.83 -2.58 9.97
C GLN A 164 -14.12 -1.15 10.43
N SER A 165 -13.44 -0.17 9.83
CA SER A 165 -13.56 1.23 10.22
C SER A 165 -14.65 2.01 9.47
N ASP A 166 -15.23 1.41 8.43
CA ASP A 166 -16.26 2.01 7.58
C ASP A 166 -17.47 1.09 7.41
N ARG A 167 -18.47 1.52 6.62
CA ARG A 167 -19.66 0.73 6.29
C ARG A 167 -19.53 -0.08 4.99
N ALA A 168 -18.36 -0.06 4.34
CA ALA A 168 -18.19 -0.71 3.05
C ALA A 168 -18.25 -2.24 3.22
N PHE A 169 -18.92 -2.94 2.32
CA PHE A 169 -19.09 -4.38 2.47
C PHE A 169 -17.74 -5.13 2.33
N PHE A 170 -17.22 -5.71 3.43
CA PHE A 170 -15.95 -6.43 3.45
C PHE A 170 -16.06 -7.86 4.02
N PRO A 171 -16.84 -8.76 3.38
CA PRO A 171 -17.20 -10.08 3.94
C PRO A 171 -16.00 -11.00 4.18
N GLN A 172 -14.89 -10.78 3.47
CA GLN A 172 -13.67 -11.57 3.59
C GLN A 172 -12.83 -11.19 4.82
N LEU A 173 -13.11 -10.07 5.50
CA LEU A 173 -12.30 -9.59 6.63
C LEU A 173 -12.09 -10.66 7.72
N PRO A 174 -13.13 -11.34 8.24
CA PRO A 174 -12.92 -12.38 9.26
C PRO A 174 -12.01 -13.51 8.77
N VAL A 175 -12.18 -13.92 7.50
CA VAL A 175 -11.39 -14.99 6.89
C VAL A 175 -9.92 -14.58 6.75
N LEU A 176 -9.64 -13.33 6.35
CA LEU A 176 -8.27 -12.81 6.25
C LEU A 176 -7.58 -12.77 7.61
N VAL A 177 -8.28 -12.36 8.66
CA VAL A 177 -7.75 -12.36 10.03
C VAL A 177 -7.49 -13.78 10.51
N THR A 178 -8.42 -14.72 10.30
CA THR A 178 -8.22 -16.14 10.68
C THR A 178 -7.04 -16.77 9.96
N ARG A 179 -6.81 -16.43 8.68
CA ARG A 179 -5.67 -16.93 7.88
C ARG A 179 -4.31 -16.45 8.37
N ALA A 180 -4.24 -15.42 9.23
CA ALA A 180 -2.99 -15.06 9.87
C ALA A 180 -2.51 -16.15 10.84
N LEU A 181 -3.41 -16.98 11.40
CA LEU A 181 -3.08 -18.08 12.31
C LEU A 181 -2.23 -17.63 13.52
N ASP A 182 -2.56 -16.47 14.10
CA ASP A 182 -1.84 -15.93 15.26
C ASP A 182 -2.83 -15.50 16.34
N ALA A 183 -2.75 -16.16 17.51
CA ALA A 183 -3.67 -15.93 18.63
C ALA A 183 -3.59 -14.52 19.23
N ARG A 184 -2.53 -13.75 18.92
CA ARG A 184 -2.39 -12.35 19.34
C ARG A 184 -3.29 -11.41 18.54
N ILE A 185 -3.78 -11.84 17.37
CA ILE A 185 -4.59 -11.05 16.45
C ILE A 185 -6.06 -11.47 16.58
N LYS A 186 -6.93 -10.52 16.91
CA LYS A 186 -8.37 -10.75 17.01
C LYS A 186 -9.13 -9.88 16.02
N HIS A 187 -10.17 -10.45 15.41
CA HIS A 187 -11.18 -9.68 14.71
C HIS A 187 -12.23 -9.17 15.72
N VAL A 188 -12.56 -7.89 15.65
CA VAL A 188 -13.63 -7.27 16.44
C VAL A 188 -14.66 -6.68 15.49
N GLU A 189 -15.91 -7.09 15.65
CA GLU A 189 -17.04 -6.54 14.92
C GLU A 189 -17.54 -5.30 15.66
N VAL A 190 -17.45 -4.13 15.02
CA VAL A 190 -17.99 -2.87 15.56
C VAL A 190 -19.50 -2.96 15.59
N SER A 191 -20.12 -2.58 16.71
CA SER A 191 -21.58 -2.62 16.83
C SER A 191 -22.26 -1.82 15.71
N LYS A 192 -23.33 -2.40 15.15
CA LYS A 192 -24.16 -1.75 14.12
C LYS A 192 -24.85 -0.48 14.63
N ASP A 193 -24.97 -0.34 15.95
CA ASP A 193 -25.54 0.84 16.60
C ASP A 193 -24.57 2.04 16.58
N VAL A 194 -23.28 1.80 16.29
CA VAL A 194 -22.33 2.89 16.04
C VAL A 194 -22.68 3.50 14.70
N VAL A 195 -23.31 4.68 14.75
CA VAL A 195 -23.64 5.45 13.56
C VAL A 195 -22.36 6.03 12.98
N ILE A 196 -21.62 5.23 12.20
CA ILE A 196 -20.56 5.71 11.32
C ILE A 196 -21.26 6.52 10.21
N PRO A 197 -21.12 7.86 10.15
CA PRO A 197 -21.76 8.65 9.10
C PRO A 197 -21.33 8.13 7.72
N ILE A 198 -22.19 8.28 6.71
CA ILE A 198 -21.76 8.09 5.33
C ILE A 198 -21.07 9.41 4.95
N PRO A 199 -19.77 9.43 4.63
CA PRO A 199 -19.06 10.68 4.53
C PRO A 199 -19.41 11.39 3.22
N GLU A 200 -19.94 12.61 3.33
CA GLU A 200 -19.78 13.67 2.31
C GLU A 200 -18.37 14.31 2.43
N GLY A 201 -17.33 13.54 2.75
CA GLY A 201 -15.93 13.99 2.73
C GLY A 201 -15.12 13.88 4.02
N ASP A 202 -15.73 13.67 5.19
CA ASP A 202 -15.00 13.58 6.48
C ASP A 202 -14.63 12.14 6.89
N ASP A 203 -13.45 11.94 7.49
CA ASP A 203 -12.92 10.62 7.87
C ASP A 203 -13.66 10.04 9.09
N THR A 204 -14.75 9.30 8.84
CA THR A 204 -15.59 8.67 9.88
C THR A 204 -14.95 7.48 10.58
N SER A 205 -13.71 7.13 10.22
CA SER A 205 -12.99 5.98 10.77
C SER A 205 -12.65 6.10 12.26
N PHE A 206 -12.65 7.33 12.79
CA PHE A 206 -12.32 7.59 14.19
C PHE A 206 -13.43 7.19 15.18
N LEU A 207 -14.71 7.23 14.78
CA LEU A 207 -15.81 6.75 15.63
C LEU A 207 -15.70 5.26 15.93
N ALA A 208 -15.43 4.45 14.90
CA ALA A 208 -15.19 3.03 15.05
C ALA A 208 -13.95 2.78 15.94
N THR A 209 -12.88 3.55 15.73
CA THR A 209 -11.66 3.45 16.52
C THR A 209 -11.89 3.77 18.00
N ASP A 210 -12.60 4.86 18.31
CA ASP A 210 -12.94 5.25 19.68
C ASP A 210 -13.88 4.23 20.35
N TRP A 211 -14.83 3.65 19.60
CA TRP A 211 -15.67 2.57 20.10
C TRP A 211 -14.84 1.34 20.49
N VAL A 212 -13.93 0.91 19.60
CA VAL A 212 -13.03 -0.22 19.87
C VAL A 212 -12.19 0.04 21.11
N ILE A 213 -11.58 1.23 21.26
CA ILE A 213 -10.77 1.61 22.43
C ILE A 213 -11.58 1.49 23.73
N LYS A 214 -12.85 1.89 23.72
CA LYS A 214 -13.75 1.80 24.89
C LYS A 214 -14.18 0.37 25.18
N ASP A 215 -14.35 -0.46 24.15
CA ASP A 215 -14.83 -1.83 24.27
C ASP A 215 -13.71 -2.87 24.50
N LEU A 216 -12.42 -2.47 24.41
CA LEU A 216 -11.28 -3.40 24.53
C LEU A 216 -11.38 -4.34 25.73
N ALA A 217 -11.85 -3.85 26.89
CA ALA A 217 -11.95 -4.67 28.11
C ALA A 217 -12.87 -5.89 27.91
N THR A 218 -13.89 -5.78 27.06
CA THR A 218 -14.84 -6.84 26.74
C THR A 218 -14.38 -7.64 25.53
N SER A 219 -14.07 -6.97 24.41
CA SER A 219 -13.76 -7.64 23.14
C SER A 219 -12.34 -8.22 23.06
N SER A 220 -11.37 -7.60 23.73
CA SER A 220 -9.97 -8.07 23.72
C SER A 220 -9.23 -7.72 25.02
N PRO A 221 -9.47 -8.47 26.12
CA PRO A 221 -8.87 -8.19 27.43
C PRO A 221 -7.33 -8.10 27.41
N GLY A 222 -6.68 -8.91 26.56
CA GLY A 222 -5.23 -8.86 26.35
C GLY A 222 -4.77 -7.50 25.82
N CYS A 223 -5.49 -6.94 24.84
CA CYS A 223 -5.26 -5.59 24.32
C CYS A 223 -5.60 -4.49 25.34
N ALA A 224 -6.70 -4.65 26.09
CA ALA A 224 -7.08 -3.69 27.14
C ALA A 224 -6.01 -3.55 28.23
N SER A 225 -5.25 -4.61 28.48
CA SER A 225 -4.14 -4.60 29.43
C SER A 225 -2.87 -3.96 28.89
N ALA A 226 -2.78 -3.60 27.61
CA ALA A 226 -1.54 -3.16 27.00
C ALA A 226 -1.03 -1.84 27.62
N LYS A 227 0.30 -1.66 27.66
CA LYS A 227 0.90 -0.40 28.11
C LYS A 227 0.63 0.72 27.10
N TYR A 228 0.84 0.42 25.83
CA TYR A 228 0.65 1.34 24.72
C TYR A 228 -0.43 0.85 23.75
N PHE A 229 -0.95 1.75 22.92
CA PHE A 229 -1.66 1.39 21.71
C PHE A 229 -1.12 2.14 20.49
N LEU A 230 -1.37 1.58 19.32
CA LEU A 230 -0.99 2.12 18.01
C LEU A 230 -2.20 2.01 17.09
N ILE A 231 -2.58 3.08 16.40
CA ILE A 231 -3.65 3.03 15.40
C ILE A 231 -3.01 3.00 14.02
N THR A 232 -3.45 2.08 13.17
CA THR A 232 -2.91 1.94 11.82
C THR A 232 -3.97 1.40 10.86
N ASP A 233 -3.67 1.41 9.57
CA ASP A 233 -4.51 0.88 8.52
C ASP A 233 -3.99 -0.45 8.01
N GLY A 234 -4.91 -1.28 7.48
CA GLY A 234 -4.59 -2.59 6.90
C GLY A 234 -3.66 -2.54 5.69
N SER A 235 -3.32 -1.35 5.17
CA SER A 235 -2.34 -1.15 4.11
C SER A 235 -0.92 -0.97 4.62
N ASN A 236 -0.72 -0.54 5.86
CA ASN A 236 0.60 -0.17 6.37
C ASN A 236 1.44 -1.39 6.76
N THR A 237 2.75 -1.26 6.79
CA THR A 237 3.66 -2.33 7.21
C THR A 237 4.73 -1.83 8.16
N TYR A 238 5.18 -2.70 9.05
CA TYR A 238 6.18 -2.41 10.07
C TYR A 238 7.45 -3.23 9.83
N GLU A 239 8.61 -2.60 9.92
CA GLU A 239 9.88 -3.35 9.92
C GLU A 239 10.02 -4.13 11.25
N PRO A 240 10.73 -5.27 11.28
CA PRO A 240 10.85 -6.14 12.47
C PRO A 240 11.27 -5.44 13.78
N SER A 241 12.05 -4.37 13.68
CA SER A 241 12.59 -3.60 14.81
C SER A 241 11.64 -2.53 15.36
N ALA A 242 10.50 -2.26 14.70
CA ALA A 242 9.66 -1.10 15.00
C ALA A 242 9.21 -1.05 16.48
N PHE A 243 8.94 -2.22 17.06
CA PHE A 243 8.39 -2.35 18.41
C PHE A 243 9.47 -2.42 19.50
N ASP A 244 10.76 -2.39 19.13
CA ASP A 244 11.89 -2.37 20.08
C ASP A 244 11.96 -1.04 20.85
N SER A 245 11.35 0.00 20.29
CA SER A 245 11.20 1.33 20.89
C SER A 245 10.28 1.36 22.13
N LEU A 246 9.47 0.31 22.37
CA LEU A 246 8.52 0.22 23.49
C LEU A 246 9.18 0.03 24.86
N SER A 247 10.49 -0.20 24.89
CA SER A 247 11.32 -0.17 26.11
C SER A 247 11.32 1.20 26.80
N LYS A 248 10.93 2.25 26.08
CA LYS A 248 10.80 3.62 26.59
C LYS A 248 9.61 3.78 27.56
N SER A 249 9.57 4.88 28.30
CA SER A 249 8.57 5.14 29.37
C SER A 249 7.71 6.38 29.13
N GLN A 250 7.92 7.08 28.02
CA GLN A 250 7.16 8.29 27.66
C GLN A 250 5.72 7.95 27.28
N ASP A 251 4.86 8.96 27.31
CA ASP A 251 3.43 8.81 26.99
C ASP A 251 3.19 8.65 25.49
N LEU A 252 3.99 9.33 24.66
CA LEU A 252 4.03 9.19 23.22
C LEU A 252 5.42 8.69 22.79
N ILE A 253 5.47 7.69 21.92
CA ILE A 253 6.72 7.18 21.34
C ILE A 253 6.62 7.23 19.82
N GLY A 254 7.43 8.11 19.21
CA GLY A 254 7.49 8.26 17.76
C GLY A 254 8.38 7.21 17.09
N LEU A 255 8.02 6.84 15.87
CA LEU A 255 8.75 5.98 14.96
C LEU A 255 9.20 6.76 13.72
N ASN A 256 10.24 6.28 13.03
CA ASN A 256 10.57 6.75 11.70
C ASN A 256 9.58 6.16 10.69
N VAL A 257 9.10 6.98 9.77
CA VAL A 257 8.07 6.60 8.81
C VAL A 257 8.40 7.14 7.43
N GLU A 258 8.19 6.30 6.43
CA GLU A 258 8.05 6.73 5.04
C GLU A 258 6.57 6.80 4.70
N SER A 259 6.15 7.91 4.12
CA SER A 259 4.78 8.12 3.64
C SER A 259 4.78 8.93 2.35
N ARG A 260 3.68 8.86 1.60
CA ARG A 260 3.46 9.75 0.45
C ARG A 260 3.58 11.22 0.84
N GLN A 261 3.03 11.61 1.99
CA GLN A 261 3.07 12.98 2.49
C GLN A 261 4.51 13.42 2.78
N HIS A 262 5.31 12.57 3.41
CA HIS A 262 6.71 12.89 3.69
C HIS A 262 7.56 13.02 2.44
N ILE A 263 7.30 12.22 1.40
CA ILE A 263 7.94 12.38 0.09
C ILE A 263 7.50 13.70 -0.56
N TRP A 264 6.21 14.02 -0.46
CA TRP A 264 5.69 15.29 -0.98
C TRP A 264 6.39 16.47 -0.32
N ASP A 265 6.37 16.54 1.02
CA ASP A 265 6.89 17.65 1.81
C ASP A 265 8.42 17.67 1.95
N HIS A 266 9.13 16.66 1.43
CA HIS A 266 10.58 16.56 1.62
C HIS A 266 11.30 17.78 1.02
N PRO A 267 12.12 18.52 1.78
CA PRO A 267 12.71 19.79 1.32
C PRO A 267 13.54 19.66 0.04
N GLN A 268 14.30 18.57 -0.12
CA GLN A 268 15.10 18.31 -1.33
C GLN A 268 14.24 17.91 -2.55
N LEU A 269 12.95 17.64 -2.36
CA LEU A 269 11.99 17.24 -3.39
C LEU A 269 10.99 18.34 -3.76
N GLN A 270 11.02 19.50 -3.08
CA GLN A 270 10.13 20.62 -3.33
C GLN A 270 10.51 21.44 -4.57
N SER A 271 11.81 21.55 -4.89
CA SER A 271 12.33 22.34 -6.02
C SER A 271 12.74 21.48 -7.23
N LYS A 272 11.98 20.42 -7.53
CA LYS A 272 12.32 19.52 -8.64
C LYS A 272 12.13 20.19 -10.00
N SER A 273 13.20 20.23 -10.80
CA SER A 273 13.06 20.42 -12.24
C SER A 273 12.35 19.21 -12.85
N TRP A 274 11.90 19.34 -14.09
CA TRP A 274 11.29 18.21 -14.79
C TRP A 274 12.28 17.03 -14.92
N GLU A 275 13.54 17.34 -15.21
CA GLU A 275 14.62 16.37 -15.44
C GLU A 275 14.91 15.52 -14.19
N SER A 276 14.79 16.12 -13.00
CA SER A 276 15.11 15.47 -11.72
C SER A 276 13.98 14.59 -11.17
N ARG A 277 12.76 14.70 -11.72
CA ARG A 277 11.66 13.82 -11.34
C ARG A 277 11.97 12.36 -11.62
N CYS A 278 11.54 11.49 -10.73
CA CYS A 278 11.94 10.08 -10.61
C CYS A 278 13.40 9.83 -10.21
N SER A 279 14.37 10.56 -10.78
CA SER A 279 15.79 10.33 -10.53
C SER A 279 16.20 10.65 -9.09
N HIS A 280 15.70 11.77 -8.52
CA HIS A 280 16.01 12.15 -7.14
C HIS A 280 15.58 11.10 -6.10
N LEU A 281 14.52 10.33 -6.36
CA LEU A 281 14.05 9.28 -5.46
C LEU A 281 15.03 8.08 -5.37
N GLN A 282 16.07 8.06 -6.21
CA GLN A 282 17.12 7.05 -6.21
C GLN A 282 18.49 7.59 -5.75
N GLU A 283 18.58 8.87 -5.38
CA GLU A 283 19.86 9.46 -4.99
C GLU A 283 20.36 8.87 -3.67
N SER A 284 21.62 8.41 -3.69
CA SER A 284 22.33 7.94 -2.52
C SER A 284 22.42 9.06 -1.48
N GLY A 285 21.65 8.93 -0.39
CA GLY A 285 21.61 9.91 0.71
C GLY A 285 20.27 10.62 0.88
N LEU A 286 19.31 10.43 -0.03
CA LEU A 286 17.93 10.86 0.21
C LEU A 286 17.30 9.97 1.29
N ASN A 287 17.17 10.50 2.51
CA ASN A 287 16.45 9.81 3.56
C ASN A 287 14.94 10.09 3.45
N ILE A 288 14.22 9.18 2.79
CA ILE A 288 12.75 9.22 2.68
C ILE A 288 12.02 8.82 3.97
N CYS A 289 12.77 8.38 4.99
CA CYS A 289 12.29 8.10 6.33
C CYS A 289 12.44 9.35 7.19
N SER A 290 11.34 9.89 7.70
CA SER A 290 11.37 10.99 8.65
C SER A 290 10.79 10.57 9.99
N ALA A 291 11.20 11.25 11.06
CA ALA A 291 10.69 11.00 12.39
C ALA A 291 9.23 11.48 12.48
N SER A 292 8.33 10.61 12.95
CA SER A 292 7.03 11.07 13.45
C SER A 292 7.24 11.88 14.71
N THR A 293 6.97 13.18 14.67
CA THR A 293 7.07 14.09 15.82
C THR A 293 5.74 14.77 16.08
N PRO A 294 5.42 15.17 17.33
CA PRO A 294 4.13 15.75 17.72
C PRO A 294 4.01 17.19 17.23
N THR A 295 4.08 17.37 15.92
CA THR A 295 3.88 18.65 15.23
C THR A 295 2.89 18.44 14.09
N LEU A 296 2.20 19.51 13.70
CA LEU A 296 1.21 19.47 12.63
C LEU A 296 1.75 18.85 11.33
N ALA A 297 3.01 19.14 10.98
CA ALA A 297 3.57 18.80 9.67
C ALA A 297 4.16 17.39 9.56
N THR A 298 4.60 16.80 10.67
CA THR A 298 5.37 15.54 10.64
C THR A 298 4.76 14.44 11.48
N PHE A 299 3.62 14.69 12.12
CA PHE A 299 2.98 13.67 12.94
C PHE A 299 2.30 12.62 12.06
N ASP A 300 2.59 11.36 12.34
CA ASP A 300 1.91 10.23 11.72
C ASP A 300 1.33 9.31 12.80
N LEU A 301 0.02 9.09 12.71
CA LEU A 301 -0.74 8.27 13.65
C LEU A 301 -0.27 6.79 13.62
N SER A 302 0.05 6.29 12.42
CA SER A 302 0.53 4.91 12.21
C SER A 302 1.97 4.68 12.70
N ALA A 303 2.66 5.76 13.03
CA ALA A 303 4.05 5.79 13.48
C ALA A 303 4.21 6.38 14.88
N THR A 304 3.14 6.39 15.69
CA THR A 304 3.21 6.90 17.08
C THR A 304 2.45 6.00 18.04
N PHE A 305 3.14 5.47 19.04
CA PHE A 305 2.49 4.77 20.15
C PHE A 305 1.98 5.77 21.19
N PHE A 306 0.81 5.48 21.75
CA PHE A 306 0.15 6.27 22.80
C PHE A 306 0.00 5.45 24.08
N SER A 307 0.21 6.06 25.24
CA SER A 307 -0.05 5.44 26.54
C SER A 307 -1.54 5.13 26.69
N LEU A 308 -1.90 3.83 26.67
CA LEU A 308 -3.30 3.39 26.67
C LEU A 308 -4.00 3.78 27.97
N GLY A 309 -3.37 3.47 29.10
CA GLY A 309 -3.93 3.76 30.42
C GLY A 309 -4.16 5.26 30.64
N LYS A 310 -3.23 6.11 30.20
CA LYS A 310 -3.37 7.57 30.32
C LYS A 310 -4.43 8.10 29.36
N PHE A 311 -4.48 7.59 28.12
CA PHE A 311 -5.50 7.94 27.13
C PHE A 311 -6.91 7.70 27.68
N GLN A 312 -7.14 6.50 28.23
CA GLN A 312 -8.43 6.10 28.79
C GLN A 312 -8.76 6.88 30.08
N ALA A 313 -7.80 7.05 30.99
CA ALA A 313 -8.01 7.77 32.25
C ALA A 313 -8.37 9.24 32.04
N GLU A 314 -7.81 9.88 31.01
CA GLU A 314 -8.13 11.27 30.64
C GLU A 314 -9.37 11.39 29.74
N ASN A 315 -10.00 10.28 29.37
CA ASN A 315 -11.19 10.21 28.51
C ASN A 315 -11.01 10.94 27.16
N HIS A 316 -9.85 10.75 26.55
CA HIS A 316 -9.57 11.25 25.20
C HIS A 316 -10.38 10.50 24.14
N SER A 317 -10.65 11.16 23.02
CA SER A 317 -11.40 10.64 21.88
C SER A 317 -10.85 11.26 20.62
N PHE A 318 -10.52 10.44 19.63
CA PHE A 318 -10.06 10.93 18.34
C PHE A 318 -11.20 11.68 17.64
N ASP A 319 -12.40 11.12 17.63
CA ASP A 319 -13.58 11.74 17.00
C ASP A 319 -13.83 13.17 17.48
N ARG A 320 -13.83 13.42 18.80
CA ARG A 320 -13.98 14.76 19.35
C ARG A 320 -12.90 15.72 18.87
N VAL A 321 -11.66 15.25 18.76
CA VAL A 321 -10.55 16.08 18.30
C VAL A 321 -10.69 16.43 16.82
N PHE A 322 -11.16 15.49 15.99
CA PHE A 322 -11.41 15.77 14.58
C PHE A 322 -12.68 16.60 14.34
N HIS A 323 -13.58 16.72 15.34
CA HIS A 323 -14.74 17.62 15.27
C HIS A 323 -14.49 19.01 15.85
N ASP A 324 -13.80 19.11 16.99
CA ASP A 324 -13.69 20.35 17.77
C ASP A 324 -12.51 21.25 17.34
N PHE A 325 -11.53 20.71 16.59
CA PHE A 325 -10.35 21.46 16.18
C PHE A 325 -10.55 22.14 14.82
N PRO A 326 -10.21 23.43 14.67
CA PRO A 326 -10.40 24.19 13.43
C PRO A 326 -9.56 23.67 12.24
N ARG A 327 -8.62 22.74 12.49
CA ARG A 327 -7.89 21.94 11.49
C ARG A 327 -7.75 20.52 12.02
N PRO A 328 -8.68 19.62 11.68
CA PRO A 328 -8.73 18.28 12.26
C PRO A 328 -7.62 17.43 11.63
N GLN A 329 -6.43 17.50 12.22
CA GLN A 329 -5.24 16.76 11.80
C GLN A 329 -4.64 16.08 13.02
N ALA A 330 -4.19 14.84 12.84
CA ALA A 330 -3.62 14.04 13.92
C ALA A 330 -2.43 14.75 14.61
N GLY A 331 -1.65 15.55 13.87
CA GLY A 331 -0.57 16.37 14.45
C GLY A 331 -1.04 17.46 15.40
N GLY A 332 -2.18 18.10 15.12
CA GLY A 332 -2.78 19.08 16.03
C GLY A 332 -3.22 18.44 17.36
N PHE A 333 -3.74 17.20 17.30
CA PHE A 333 -4.03 16.44 18.52
C PHE A 333 -2.76 16.15 19.33
N ALA A 334 -1.70 15.70 18.65
CA ALA A 334 -0.43 15.42 19.31
C ALA A 334 0.15 16.67 19.97
N GLU A 335 0.11 17.83 19.30
CA GLU A 335 0.51 19.12 19.87
C GLU A 335 -0.32 19.47 21.11
N TYR A 336 -1.64 19.27 21.07
CA TYR A 336 -2.52 19.46 22.24
C TYR A 336 -2.13 18.56 23.41
N LEU A 337 -1.87 17.28 23.16
CA LEU A 337 -1.46 16.34 24.20
C LEU A 337 -0.14 16.77 24.87
N ILE A 338 0.84 17.22 24.09
CA ILE A 338 2.13 17.68 24.62
C ILE A 338 2.00 19.02 25.35
N ASN A 339 1.41 20.02 24.70
CA ASN A 339 1.45 21.40 25.16
C ASN A 339 0.43 21.65 26.28
N GLU A 340 -0.79 21.14 26.15
CA GLU A 340 -1.88 21.40 27.10
C GLU A 340 -2.02 20.28 28.14
N ARG A 341 -1.94 19.02 27.71
CA ARG A 341 -2.09 17.86 28.61
C ARG A 341 -0.79 17.38 29.24
N LYS A 342 0.34 18.00 28.89
CA LYS A 342 1.68 17.68 29.42
C LYS A 342 2.05 16.21 29.26
N TRP A 343 1.66 15.60 28.14
CA TRP A 343 2.16 14.29 27.75
C TRP A 343 3.65 14.38 27.44
N SER A 344 4.40 13.36 27.83
CA SER A 344 5.82 13.24 27.51
C SER A 344 6.01 12.56 26.14
N PHE A 345 6.97 13.03 25.34
CA PHE A 345 7.28 12.47 24.03
C PHE A 345 8.70 11.90 24.00
N ALA A 346 8.83 10.71 23.41
CA ALA A 346 10.11 10.15 23.01
C ALA A 346 10.23 10.13 21.48
N PRO A 347 11.24 10.80 20.91
CA PRO A 347 11.52 10.68 19.48
C PRO A 347 11.99 9.26 19.14
N PRO A 348 11.91 8.86 17.85
CA PRO A 348 12.48 7.61 17.38
C PRO A 348 13.99 7.53 17.67
N SER A 349 14.50 6.31 17.75
CA SER A 349 15.94 6.08 17.87
C SER A 349 16.66 6.66 16.64
N LYS A 350 17.85 7.25 16.84
CA LYS A 350 18.61 7.84 15.74
C LYS A 350 19.03 6.74 14.75
N GLY A 351 18.67 6.91 13.47
CA GLY A 351 19.01 6.00 12.38
C GLY A 351 18.18 6.27 11.14
N ASP A 352 18.67 5.79 9.99
CA ASP A 352 17.98 5.91 8.69
C ASP A 352 16.95 4.78 8.45
N GLU A 353 16.75 3.91 9.44
CA GLU A 353 15.77 2.84 9.35
C GLU A 353 14.34 3.41 9.42
N CYS A 354 13.53 3.11 8.41
CA CYS A 354 12.09 3.33 8.42
C CYS A 354 11.42 2.22 9.24
N HIS A 355 10.96 2.52 10.45
CA HIS A 355 10.19 1.54 11.22
C HIS A 355 8.80 1.28 10.60
N VAL A 356 8.22 2.28 9.94
CA VAL A 356 6.87 2.22 9.36
C VAL A 356 6.88 2.61 7.89
N ARG A 357 6.12 1.88 7.09
CA ARG A 357 5.77 2.28 5.72
C ARG A 357 4.28 2.59 5.69
N HIS A 358 3.94 3.87 5.74
CA HIS A 358 2.57 4.34 5.61
C HIS A 358 2.20 4.34 4.13
N ASN A 359 1.46 3.33 3.71
CA ASN A 359 1.20 3.08 2.30
C ASN A 359 0.11 4.00 1.73
N PRO A 360 0.31 4.58 0.53
CA PRO A 360 1.36 4.26 -0.45
C PRO A 360 2.73 4.91 -0.15
N ALA A 361 3.71 4.10 0.25
CA ALA A 361 5.11 4.47 0.40
C ALA A 361 5.88 4.11 -0.88
N TYR A 362 6.90 4.88 -1.24
CA TYR A 362 7.70 4.64 -2.45
C TYR A 362 8.40 3.28 -2.41
N SER A 363 9.09 2.96 -1.32
CA SER A 363 9.81 1.68 -1.21
C SER A 363 8.87 0.48 -1.26
N SER A 364 7.74 0.52 -0.53
CA SER A 364 6.69 -0.50 -0.58
C SER A 364 6.07 -0.65 -1.97
N CYS A 365 5.90 0.47 -2.68
CA CYS A 365 5.37 0.44 -4.04
C CYS A 365 6.26 -0.38 -4.96
N LEU A 366 7.57 -0.14 -4.92
CA LEU A 366 8.53 -0.89 -5.73
C LEU A 366 8.62 -2.34 -5.29
N ARG A 367 8.64 -2.62 -3.98
CA ARG A 367 8.67 -3.99 -3.42
C ARG A 367 7.48 -4.83 -3.87
N THR A 368 6.30 -4.22 -4.05
CA THR A 368 5.10 -4.90 -4.56
C THR A 368 5.08 -5.07 -6.09
N GLY A 369 6.13 -4.65 -6.80
CA GLY A 369 6.24 -4.73 -8.26
C GLY A 369 5.43 -3.68 -9.02
N ASN A 370 4.95 -2.67 -8.30
CA ASN A 370 4.28 -1.52 -8.85
C ASN A 370 5.30 -0.40 -9.11
N PHE A 371 4.84 0.70 -9.69
CA PHE A 371 5.71 1.83 -9.99
C PHE A 371 5.17 3.10 -9.34
N TRP A 372 6.09 4.00 -9.01
CA TRP A 372 5.75 5.29 -8.46
C TRP A 372 5.41 6.28 -9.57
N PHE A 373 4.35 7.06 -9.40
CA PHE A 373 4.06 8.20 -10.24
C PHE A 373 4.51 9.49 -9.55
N ASP A 374 5.60 10.09 -10.04
CA ASP A 374 6.13 11.38 -9.53
C ASP A 374 5.39 12.55 -10.20
N SER A 375 4.09 12.70 -9.86
CA SER A 375 3.24 13.78 -10.37
C SER A 375 3.50 15.12 -9.65
N PRO A 376 3.39 16.29 -10.32
CA PRO A 376 3.26 17.59 -9.66
C PRO A 376 1.93 17.81 -8.95
N ASP A 377 1.00 16.86 -9.01
CA ASP A 377 -0.27 16.89 -8.27
C ASP A 377 -0.23 15.83 -7.17
N PHE A 378 -0.40 16.25 -5.92
CA PHE A 378 -0.38 15.34 -4.77
C PHE A 378 -1.41 14.21 -4.88
N ASN A 379 -2.59 14.50 -5.47
CA ASN A 379 -3.66 13.52 -5.60
C ASN A 379 -3.32 12.43 -6.61
N GLU A 380 -2.51 12.76 -7.62
CA GLU A 380 -2.02 11.82 -8.61
C GLU A 380 -0.74 11.12 -8.17
N MET A 381 0.07 11.76 -7.31
CA MET A 381 1.32 11.16 -6.83
C MET A 381 1.04 9.90 -6.01
N GLY A 382 1.84 8.86 -6.23
CA GLY A 382 1.77 7.64 -5.40
C GLY A 382 2.09 6.36 -6.15
N CYS A 383 1.55 5.26 -5.65
CA CYS A 383 1.82 3.94 -6.17
C CYS A 383 0.76 3.44 -7.15
N TYR A 384 1.19 2.95 -8.32
CA TYR A 384 0.29 2.48 -9.36
C TYR A 384 0.68 1.13 -9.93
N SER A 385 -0.34 0.30 -10.14
CA SER A 385 -0.30 -0.75 -11.14
C SER A 385 -0.57 -0.15 -12.52
N THR A 386 -0.17 -0.86 -13.59
CA THR A 386 -0.48 -0.43 -14.95
C THR A 386 -1.98 -0.18 -15.13
N THR A 387 -2.82 -1.12 -14.66
CA THR A 387 -4.28 -1.02 -14.80
C THR A 387 -4.83 0.23 -14.13
N ASN A 388 -4.34 0.57 -12.93
CA ASN A 388 -4.81 1.74 -12.20
C ASN A 388 -4.35 3.05 -12.86
N LEU A 389 -3.11 3.08 -13.36
CA LEU A 389 -2.61 4.24 -14.11
C LEU A 389 -3.40 4.45 -15.40
N MET A 390 -3.67 3.38 -16.16
CA MET A 390 -4.47 3.47 -17.39
C MET A 390 -5.86 4.01 -17.11
N ARG A 391 -6.53 3.54 -16.05
CA ARG A 391 -7.84 4.07 -15.64
C ARG A 391 -7.80 5.55 -15.26
N LEU A 392 -6.72 5.99 -14.59
CA LEU A 392 -6.55 7.39 -14.22
C LEU A 392 -6.50 8.31 -15.45
N PHE A 393 -5.85 7.86 -16.53
CA PHE A 393 -5.64 8.65 -17.74
C PHE A 393 -6.57 8.33 -18.91
N GLU A 394 -7.39 7.28 -18.84
CA GLU A 394 -8.24 6.80 -19.95
C GLU A 394 -9.10 7.92 -20.55
N LYS A 395 -9.60 8.83 -19.71
CA LYS A 395 -10.47 9.94 -20.13
C LYS A 395 -9.69 11.18 -20.59
N THR A 396 -8.50 11.42 -20.05
CA THR A 396 -7.76 12.68 -20.21
C THR A 396 -6.61 12.58 -21.20
N SER A 397 -6.05 11.39 -21.38
CA SER A 397 -4.99 11.09 -22.34
C SER A 397 -5.14 9.64 -22.79
N PRO A 398 -6.06 9.36 -23.74
CA PRO A 398 -6.11 8.05 -24.38
C PRO A 398 -4.71 7.75 -24.94
N LEU A 399 -4.23 6.51 -24.73
CA LEU A 399 -2.86 6.07 -25.07
C LEU A 399 -1.72 6.62 -24.18
N LEU A 400 -2.02 7.31 -23.07
CA LEU A 400 -1.02 7.82 -22.13
C LEU A 400 0.01 8.77 -22.76
N GLU A 401 -0.38 9.51 -23.81
CA GLU A 401 0.51 10.38 -24.58
C GLU A 401 1.17 11.48 -23.75
N VAL A 402 0.57 11.88 -22.63
CA VAL A 402 1.10 12.87 -21.69
C VAL A 402 2.21 12.32 -20.79
N LEU A 403 2.39 11.01 -20.72
CA LEU A 403 3.38 10.36 -19.86
C LEU A 403 4.66 10.05 -20.64
N ASP A 404 5.80 10.16 -19.95
CA ASP A 404 7.12 9.85 -20.47
C ASP A 404 7.35 8.33 -20.48
N LEU A 405 6.66 7.65 -21.40
CA LEU A 405 6.74 6.18 -21.53
C LEU A 405 8.13 5.70 -21.98
N GLU A 406 8.91 6.56 -22.66
CA GLU A 406 10.28 6.24 -23.03
C GLU A 406 11.18 6.16 -21.79
N PHE A 407 11.12 7.17 -20.92
CA PHE A 407 11.81 7.13 -19.63
C PHE A 407 11.35 5.92 -18.80
N PHE A 408 10.03 5.67 -18.74
CA PHE A 408 9.50 4.55 -17.97
C PHE A 408 9.97 3.19 -18.51
N ARG A 409 10.01 2.98 -19.84
CA ARG A 409 10.52 1.73 -20.43
C ARG A 409 11.99 1.48 -20.10
N LYS A 410 12.79 2.55 -20.04
CA LYS A 410 14.22 2.48 -19.70
C LYS A 410 14.47 2.19 -18.21
N ASN A 411 13.61 2.70 -17.32
CA ASN A 411 13.85 2.71 -15.88
C ASN A 411 12.98 1.71 -15.10
N GLY A 412 11.73 1.49 -15.51
CA GLY A 412 10.83 0.48 -14.94
C GLY A 412 10.23 0.78 -13.56
N TYR A 413 10.85 1.65 -12.75
CA TYR A 413 10.45 1.91 -11.34
C TYR A 413 9.56 3.14 -11.14
N CYS A 414 9.65 4.15 -12.01
CA CYS A 414 8.92 5.41 -11.85
C CYS A 414 8.45 5.98 -13.18
N ILE A 415 7.25 6.53 -13.19
CA ILE A 415 6.65 7.24 -14.32
C ILE A 415 6.51 8.72 -13.97
N ARG A 416 6.60 9.56 -14.99
CA ARG A 416 6.47 11.01 -14.90
C ARG A 416 5.75 11.55 -16.14
N TYR A 417 5.27 12.78 -16.05
CA TYR A 417 4.77 13.49 -17.23
C TYR A 417 5.90 13.79 -18.21
N LYS A 418 5.57 13.92 -19.51
CA LYS A 418 6.46 14.58 -20.49
C LYS A 418 6.67 16.04 -20.12
N GLN A 419 7.79 16.62 -20.52
CA GLN A 419 8.19 17.98 -20.14
C GLN A 419 7.12 19.05 -20.42
N GLU A 420 6.52 19.03 -21.59
CA GLU A 420 5.46 19.99 -21.94
C GLU A 420 4.17 19.76 -21.13
N ALA A 421 3.78 18.51 -20.91
CA ALA A 421 2.59 18.17 -20.12
C ALA A 421 2.77 18.56 -18.65
N TYR A 422 3.99 18.37 -18.13
CA TYR A 422 4.40 18.81 -16.81
C TYR A 422 4.28 20.33 -16.66
N ALA A 423 4.83 21.10 -17.61
CA ALA A 423 4.75 22.56 -17.59
C ALA A 423 3.29 23.06 -17.63
N ARG A 424 2.44 22.43 -18.45
CA ARG A 424 0.99 22.74 -18.48
C ARG A 424 0.31 22.45 -17.14
N LYS A 425 0.64 21.33 -16.50
CA LYS A 425 0.10 20.97 -15.18
C LYS A 425 0.47 22.01 -14.10
N LEU A 426 1.74 22.41 -14.03
CA LEU A 426 2.18 23.45 -13.09
C LEU A 426 1.50 24.80 -13.32
N ALA A 427 1.32 25.19 -14.59
CA ALA A 427 0.61 26.43 -14.92
C ALA A 427 -0.88 26.37 -14.49
N SER A 428 -1.52 25.20 -14.61
CA SER A 428 -2.92 25.01 -14.21
C SER A 428 -3.14 24.93 -12.70
N SER A 429 -2.14 24.51 -11.92
CA SER A 429 -2.24 24.40 -10.47
C SER A 429 -2.00 25.72 -9.73
N GLY A 430 -1.71 26.81 -10.44
CA GLY A 430 -1.41 28.12 -9.85
C GLY A 430 -0.12 28.14 -9.02
N SER A 431 0.78 27.19 -9.25
CA SER A 431 2.00 26.95 -8.46
C SER A 431 3.26 27.55 -9.09
N VAL A 432 3.15 28.71 -9.76
CA VAL A 432 4.30 29.43 -10.35
C VAL A 432 4.82 30.49 -9.40
#